data_AF-A0A9P6JFJ9-F1
#
_entry.id   AF-A0A9P6JFJ9-F1
#
_cell.length_a   1.000
_cell.length_b   1.000
_cell.length_c   1.000
_cell.angle_alpha   90.00
_cell.angle_beta   90.00
_cell.angle_gamma   90.00
#
_symmetry.space_group_name_H-M   'P 1'
#
loop_
_entity.id
_entity.type
_entity.pdbx_description
1 polymer ?
#
loop_
_entity_poly.entity_id
_entity_poly.type
_entity_poly.pdbx_seq_one_letter_code
_entity_poly.pdbx_strand_id
1 'polypeptide(L)'
;MDSEPVDTPSLLVHFPNLKSWCFWNSSDTLEVKIEELRDEVTRCCPLLKTLLVETAANITARVLVKGFNSLTSICILNKNLSAEVVLAILNHQDTLLDAFTFTSCSNFFDSDDIPEVESNHLQVPDWVIQSIPRCCTRLENLQFHLYEMNINDIEEATWGCYSLETLYIRIHGLNTKEKIDRAIQLWIEGRIAIRKKRTNDKETPTPSDSQLYSVIPRADNSIEARVARHLLKFKKLHQVWLGWKIRNVRN
;
A
#
# COMPACT_ATOMS: atom_id res chain seq x y z
N MET A 1 -14.86 8.63 50.98
CA MET A 1 -16.05 8.04 50.35
C MET A 1 -15.68 7.93 48.89
N ASP A 2 -15.20 6.75 48.49
CA ASP A 2 -14.83 6.49 47.10
C ASP A 2 -16.15 6.19 46.37
N SER A 3 -16.64 7.17 45.62
CA SER A 3 -17.80 6.99 44.76
C SER A 3 -17.43 5.97 43.69
N GLU A 4 -18.19 4.87 43.61
CA GLU A 4 -18.05 3.92 42.52
C GLU A 4 -18.17 4.64 41.16
N PRO A 5 -17.30 4.34 40.19
CA PRO A 5 -17.34 4.99 38.88
C PRO A 5 -18.68 4.67 38.22
N VAL A 6 -19.43 5.71 37.86
CA VAL A 6 -20.67 5.58 37.10
C VAL A 6 -20.31 5.04 35.71
N ASP A 7 -20.76 3.83 35.42
CA ASP A 7 -20.53 3.14 34.16
C ASP A 7 -21.18 3.94 33.02
N THR A 8 -20.36 4.76 32.36
CA THR A 8 -20.84 5.69 31.35
C THR A 8 -20.83 4.95 30.02
N PRO A 9 -21.97 4.82 29.32
CA PRO A 9 -22.04 4.06 28.09
C PRO A 9 -21.10 4.66 27.05
N SER A 10 -20.42 3.79 26.31
CA SER A 10 -19.51 4.23 25.26
C SER A 10 -20.21 4.94 24.12
N LEU A 11 -19.52 5.94 23.60
CA LEU A 11 -19.96 6.71 22.45
C LEU A 11 -20.18 5.82 21.20
N LEU A 12 -19.45 4.71 21.08
CA LEU A 12 -19.54 3.79 19.95
C LEU A 12 -20.92 3.13 19.81
N VAL A 13 -21.69 3.02 20.91
CA VAL A 13 -23.06 2.48 20.90
C VAL A 13 -23.98 3.28 19.97
N HIS A 14 -23.69 4.57 19.77
CA HIS A 14 -24.49 5.44 18.90
C HIS A 14 -24.13 5.33 17.41
N PHE A 15 -23.10 4.54 17.05
CA PHE A 15 -22.62 4.41 15.67
C PHE A 15 -22.53 2.94 15.20
N PRO A 16 -23.63 2.17 15.23
CA PRO A 16 -23.60 0.74 14.89
C PRO A 16 -23.18 0.43 13.44
N ASN A 17 -23.37 1.40 12.55
CA ASN A 17 -23.02 1.30 11.14
C ASN A 17 -21.68 1.97 10.80
N LEU A 18 -20.82 2.24 11.79
CA LEU A 18 -19.50 2.83 11.56
C LEU A 18 -18.65 1.87 10.71
N LYS A 19 -18.17 2.36 9.55
CA LYS A 19 -17.34 1.59 8.61
C LYS A 19 -15.88 2.03 8.57
N SER A 20 -15.65 3.31 8.88
CA SER A 20 -14.33 3.94 8.90
C SER A 20 -14.17 4.73 10.18
N TRP A 21 -12.96 4.70 10.73
CA TRP A 21 -12.61 5.46 11.92
C TRP A 21 -11.26 6.16 11.75
N CYS A 22 -11.23 7.46 12.01
CA CYS A 22 -10.00 8.22 12.20
C CYS A 22 -9.60 8.22 13.68
N PHE A 23 -8.45 7.60 13.96
CA PHE A 23 -7.81 7.58 15.27
C PHE A 23 -6.67 8.60 15.29
N TRP A 24 -6.90 9.73 15.93
CA TRP A 24 -5.90 10.79 16.13
C TRP A 24 -5.54 10.90 17.59
N ASN A 25 -4.24 10.96 17.88
CA ASN A 25 -3.77 11.23 19.22
C ASN A 25 -2.42 11.96 19.16
N SER A 26 -2.44 13.20 19.65
CA SER A 26 -1.29 14.09 19.72
C SER A 26 -0.35 13.80 20.90
N SER A 27 -0.75 12.95 21.85
CA SER A 27 0.03 12.60 23.03
C SER A 27 0.72 11.25 22.87
N ASP A 28 2.04 11.23 23.03
CA ASP A 28 2.81 9.98 23.02
C ASP A 28 2.60 9.11 24.27
N THR A 29 1.93 9.66 25.30
CA THR A 29 1.74 9.03 26.62
C THR A 29 0.36 8.44 26.85
N LEU A 30 -0.54 8.52 25.86
CA LEU A 30 -1.90 8.02 26.05
C LEU A 30 -1.90 6.50 26.29
N GLU A 31 -2.26 6.10 27.51
CA GLU A 31 -2.49 4.70 27.84
C GLU A 31 -3.85 4.28 27.29
N VAL A 32 -3.85 3.82 26.04
CA VAL A 32 -5.02 3.21 25.45
C VAL A 32 -5.15 1.79 26.00
N LYS A 33 -6.29 1.50 26.63
CA LYS A 33 -6.69 0.14 27.00
C LYS A 33 -7.20 -0.59 25.77
N ILE A 34 -6.27 -1.05 24.94
CA ILE A 34 -6.56 -1.54 23.58
C ILE A 34 -7.46 -2.79 23.59
N GLU A 35 -7.34 -3.62 24.62
CA GLU A 35 -8.18 -4.78 24.81
C GLU A 35 -9.66 -4.39 25.05
N GLU A 36 -9.92 -3.40 25.91
CA GLU A 36 -11.27 -2.86 26.15
C GLU A 36 -11.83 -2.21 24.86
N LEU A 37 -10.98 -1.46 24.15
CA LEU A 37 -11.32 -0.85 22.87
C LEU A 37 -11.74 -1.90 21.82
N ARG A 38 -10.99 -3.00 21.69
CA ARG A 38 -11.29 -4.07 20.73
C ARG A 38 -12.65 -4.68 21.00
N ASP A 39 -12.89 -5.05 22.26
CA ASP A 39 -14.11 -5.73 22.66
C ASP A 39 -15.32 -4.81 22.43
N GLU A 40 -15.15 -3.52 22.69
CA GLU A 40 -16.17 -2.52 22.45
C GLU A 40 -16.43 -2.24 20.96
N VAL A 41 -15.40 -2.09 20.14
CA VAL A 41 -15.54 -1.94 18.68
C VAL A 41 -16.22 -3.16 18.09
N THR A 42 -15.83 -4.36 18.52
CA THR A 42 -16.42 -5.61 18.01
C THR A 42 -17.91 -5.69 18.35
N ARG A 43 -18.29 -5.25 19.55
CA ARG A 43 -19.67 -5.25 20.03
C ARG A 43 -20.51 -4.15 19.39
N CYS A 44 -19.99 -2.93 19.33
CA CYS A 44 -20.75 -1.74 18.96
C CYS A 44 -20.63 -1.40 17.46
N CYS A 45 -19.50 -1.67 16.82
CA CYS A 45 -19.19 -1.26 15.45
C CYS A 45 -18.66 -2.43 14.60
N PRO A 46 -19.41 -3.55 14.44
CA PRO A 46 -18.92 -4.76 13.77
C PRO A 46 -18.61 -4.57 12.26
N LEU A 47 -19.11 -3.48 11.66
CA LEU A 47 -18.88 -3.13 10.26
C LEU A 47 -17.61 -2.29 10.04
N LEU A 48 -16.88 -1.95 11.11
CA LEU A 48 -15.68 -1.15 11.01
C LEU A 48 -14.56 -1.95 10.33
N LYS A 49 -14.09 -1.46 9.18
CA LYS A 49 -13.07 -2.13 8.35
C LYS A 49 -11.97 -1.20 7.82
N THR A 50 -12.17 0.10 7.94
CA THR A 50 -11.21 1.12 7.53
C THR A 50 -10.68 1.87 8.75
N LEU A 51 -9.36 1.98 8.85
CA LEU A 51 -8.70 2.73 9.91
C LEU A 51 -7.74 3.76 9.33
N LEU A 52 -7.92 5.02 9.73
CA LEU A 52 -6.98 6.10 9.52
C LEU A 52 -6.28 6.38 10.85
N VAL A 53 -4.96 6.25 10.90
CA VAL A 53 -4.18 6.37 12.13
C VAL A 53 -3.19 7.53 12.06
N GLU A 54 -3.40 8.49 12.96
CA GLU A 54 -2.58 9.68 13.13
C GLU A 54 -2.13 9.79 14.59
N THR A 55 -1.27 8.87 15.00
CA THR A 55 -0.65 8.84 16.34
C THR A 55 0.74 8.20 16.27
N ALA A 56 1.51 8.24 17.35
CA ALA A 56 2.85 7.66 17.44
C ALA A 56 2.92 6.20 16.92
N ALA A 57 4.07 5.83 16.34
CA ALA A 57 4.26 4.53 15.69
C ALA A 57 4.01 3.33 16.63
N ASN A 58 4.46 3.43 17.90
CA ASN A 58 4.24 2.40 18.92
C ASN A 58 2.75 2.19 19.25
N ILE A 59 1.98 3.28 19.35
CA ILE A 59 0.53 3.21 19.58
C ILE A 59 -0.15 2.64 18.33
N THR A 60 0.22 3.13 17.13
CA THR A 60 -0.27 2.63 15.84
C THR A 60 -0.09 1.12 15.72
N ALA A 61 1.11 0.61 15.98
CA ALA A 61 1.39 -0.83 15.93
C ALA A 61 0.52 -1.61 16.92
N ARG A 62 0.41 -1.18 18.18
CA ARG A 62 -0.42 -1.86 19.18
C ARG A 62 -1.91 -1.85 18.81
N VAL A 63 -2.42 -0.73 18.31
CA VAL A 63 -3.81 -0.57 17.88
C VAL A 63 -4.11 -1.50 16.70
N LEU A 64 -3.21 -1.59 15.72
CA LEU A 64 -3.37 -2.50 14.58
C LEU A 64 -3.30 -3.98 14.98
N VAL A 65 -2.41 -4.36 15.90
CA VAL A 65 -2.27 -5.77 16.34
C VAL A 65 -3.44 -6.21 17.23
N LYS A 66 -3.84 -5.37 18.19
CA LYS A 66 -4.75 -5.77 19.27
C LYS A 66 -6.13 -5.14 19.20
N GLY A 67 -6.27 -3.98 18.55
CA GLY A 67 -7.50 -3.18 18.58
C GLY A 67 -8.56 -3.62 17.57
N PHE A 68 -8.15 -4.24 16.46
CA PHE A 68 -9.04 -4.57 15.36
C PHE A 68 -8.75 -5.95 14.81
N ASN A 69 -9.82 -6.60 14.33
CA ASN A 69 -9.72 -7.87 13.61
C ASN A 69 -10.11 -7.64 12.15
N SER A 70 -9.28 -8.12 11.24
CA SER A 70 -9.62 -8.19 9.82
C SER A 70 -9.96 -6.84 9.18
N LEU A 71 -9.05 -5.86 9.32
CA LEU A 71 -9.15 -4.60 8.60
C LEU A 71 -8.99 -4.85 7.09
N THR A 72 -9.74 -4.10 6.28
CA THR A 72 -9.61 -4.14 4.81
C THR A 72 -8.84 -2.94 4.29
N SER A 73 -8.85 -1.82 5.02
CA SER A 73 -8.11 -0.62 4.63
C SER A 73 -7.41 0.01 5.83
N ILE A 74 -6.12 0.31 5.65
CA ILE A 74 -5.28 0.97 6.65
C ILE A 74 -4.63 2.18 5.98
N CYS A 75 -4.76 3.35 6.61
CA CYS A 75 -4.12 4.59 6.21
C CYS A 75 -3.31 5.14 7.38
N ILE A 76 -2.00 5.33 7.20
CA ILE A 76 -1.07 5.71 8.27
C ILE A 76 -0.34 7.00 7.90
N LEU A 77 -0.14 7.89 8.88
CA LEU A 77 0.68 9.08 8.66
C LEU A 77 2.12 8.64 8.36
N ASN A 78 2.70 9.11 7.26
CA ASN A 78 3.97 8.63 6.70
C ASN A 78 5.10 8.60 7.73
N LYS A 79 5.22 9.66 8.55
CA LYS A 79 6.24 9.77 9.60
C LYS A 79 6.14 8.71 10.71
N ASN A 80 5.01 8.02 10.80
CA ASN A 80 4.72 7.00 11.81
C ASN A 80 4.85 5.56 11.28
N LEU A 81 5.13 5.36 9.98
CA LEU A 81 5.33 4.02 9.47
C LEU A 81 6.73 3.54 9.89
N SER A 82 6.76 2.63 10.86
CA SER A 82 7.95 1.92 11.35
C SER A 82 7.93 0.44 10.95
N ALA A 83 9.00 -0.30 11.23
CA ALA A 83 9.04 -1.75 11.00
C ALA A 83 7.97 -2.48 11.81
N GLU A 84 7.75 -2.08 13.07
CA GLU A 84 6.70 -2.61 13.94
C GLU A 84 5.30 -2.33 13.38
N VAL A 85 5.09 -1.15 12.80
CA VAL A 85 3.82 -0.82 12.15
C VAL A 85 3.61 -1.68 10.91
N VAL A 86 4.64 -1.92 10.10
CA VAL A 86 4.54 -2.84 8.95
C VAL A 86 4.19 -4.26 9.40
N LEU A 87 4.87 -4.79 10.43
CA LEU A 87 4.52 -6.10 11.01
C LEU A 87 3.09 -6.11 11.56
N ALA A 88 2.63 -5.00 12.14
CA ALA A 88 1.26 -4.85 12.59
C ALA A 88 0.25 -4.88 11.42
N ILE A 89 0.55 -4.23 10.29
CA ILE A 89 -0.24 -4.32 9.06
C ILE A 89 -0.35 -5.78 8.58
N LEU A 90 0.75 -6.54 8.64
CA LEU A 90 0.76 -7.95 8.21
C LEU A 90 -0.16 -8.87 9.03
N ASN A 91 -0.58 -8.47 10.24
CA ASN A 91 -1.61 -9.22 10.99
C ASN A 91 -2.97 -9.21 10.27
N HIS A 92 -3.16 -8.34 9.26
CA HIS A 92 -4.36 -8.23 8.44
C HIS A 92 -4.17 -8.79 7.02
N GLN A 93 -3.09 -9.54 6.75
CA GLN A 93 -2.72 -9.98 5.39
C GLN A 93 -3.83 -10.70 4.61
N ASP A 94 -4.71 -11.43 5.29
CA ASP A 94 -5.79 -12.22 4.66
C ASP A 94 -7.02 -11.37 4.28
N THR A 95 -7.09 -10.14 4.77
CA THR A 95 -8.25 -9.25 4.57
C THR A 95 -7.90 -7.90 3.99
N LEU A 96 -6.63 -7.49 4.05
CA LEU A 96 -6.17 -6.19 3.60
C LEU A 96 -6.30 -6.07 2.07
N LEU A 97 -7.10 -5.09 1.65
CA LEU A 97 -7.26 -4.67 0.25
C LEU A 97 -6.47 -3.39 0.00
N ASP A 98 -6.39 -2.51 0.99
CA ASP A 98 -5.83 -1.18 0.84
C ASP A 98 -4.81 -0.83 1.92
N ALA A 99 -3.62 -0.40 1.50
CA ALA A 99 -2.58 0.12 2.39
C ALA A 99 -2.05 1.45 1.84
N PHE A 100 -2.24 2.52 2.60
CA PHE A 100 -1.83 3.87 2.22
C PHE A 100 -0.97 4.52 3.28
N THR A 101 0.00 5.32 2.85
CA THR A 101 0.52 6.40 3.69
C THR A 101 -0.05 7.73 3.24
N PHE A 102 -0.29 8.62 4.20
CA PHE A 102 -0.61 10.01 3.93
C PHE A 102 0.38 10.91 4.63
N THR A 103 0.44 12.16 4.20
CA THR A 103 1.36 13.17 4.73
C THR A 103 0.57 14.46 4.83
N SER A 104 0.96 15.31 5.78
CA SER A 104 0.31 16.60 5.99
C SER A 104 0.49 17.56 4.81
N CYS A 105 1.43 17.27 3.90
CA CYS A 105 1.68 18.06 2.69
C CYS A 105 0.92 17.46 1.50
N SER A 106 -0.14 18.11 1.04
CA SER A 106 -1.07 17.58 0.02
C SER A 106 -0.57 17.59 -1.42
N ASN A 107 0.59 18.17 -1.73
CA ASN A 107 0.89 18.61 -3.10
C ASN A 107 1.88 17.72 -3.87
N PHE A 108 2.18 16.51 -3.39
CA PHE A 108 3.17 15.63 -4.04
C PHE A 108 2.77 15.22 -5.47
N PHE A 109 1.48 15.06 -5.74
CA PHE A 109 1.00 14.60 -7.04
C PHE A 109 0.93 15.72 -8.09
N ASP A 110 0.87 16.97 -7.62
CA ASP A 110 0.82 18.16 -8.48
C ASP A 110 2.20 18.80 -8.68
N SER A 111 3.19 18.40 -7.87
CA SER A 111 4.56 18.85 -8.04
C SER A 111 5.17 18.30 -9.32
N ASP A 112 5.86 19.17 -10.07
CA ASP A 112 6.69 18.71 -11.16
C ASP A 112 7.98 18.07 -10.66
N ASP A 113 8.37 18.28 -9.41
CA ASP A 113 9.60 17.75 -8.82
C ASP A 113 9.45 16.30 -8.34
N ILE A 114 10.55 15.56 -8.42
CA ILE A 114 10.63 14.24 -7.81
C ILE A 114 10.84 14.46 -6.32
N PRO A 115 9.95 13.95 -5.44
CA PRO A 115 10.14 14.08 -4.01
C PRO A 115 11.52 13.55 -3.62
N GLU A 116 12.18 14.11 -2.61
CA GLU A 116 13.37 13.45 -2.05
C GLU A 116 12.91 12.28 -1.18
N VAL A 117 13.67 11.17 -1.19
CA VAL A 117 13.48 10.12 -0.17
C VAL A 117 14.13 10.69 1.08
N GLU A 118 13.35 11.05 2.09
CA GLU A 118 13.90 11.59 3.33
C GLU A 118 14.76 10.53 4.04
N SER A 119 16.08 10.59 3.83
CA SER A 119 17.05 9.63 4.36
C SER A 119 17.05 9.55 5.88
N ASN A 120 16.57 10.59 6.56
CA ASN A 120 16.64 10.73 8.01
C ASN A 120 15.36 10.27 8.74
N HIS A 121 14.24 10.09 8.02
CA HIS A 121 12.94 9.76 8.63
C HIS A 121 12.46 8.34 8.29
N LEU A 122 13.05 7.69 7.29
CA LEU A 122 12.66 6.36 6.87
C LEU A 122 13.60 5.32 7.47
N GLN A 123 13.43 5.02 8.75
CA GLN A 123 14.16 3.95 9.44
C GLN A 123 13.68 2.54 9.07
N VAL A 124 12.67 2.42 8.21
CA VAL A 124 12.14 1.12 7.82
C VAL A 124 12.98 0.55 6.70
N PRO A 125 13.65 -0.60 6.90
CA PRO A 125 14.40 -1.24 5.83
C PRO A 125 13.49 -1.58 4.64
N ASP A 126 13.98 -1.38 3.41
CA ASP A 126 13.21 -1.62 2.17
C ASP A 126 12.56 -3.01 2.13
N TRP A 127 13.28 -4.03 2.62
CA TRP A 127 12.80 -5.41 2.66
C TRP A 127 11.55 -5.58 3.56
N VAL A 128 11.42 -4.76 4.61
CA VAL A 128 10.26 -4.78 5.50
C VAL A 128 9.05 -4.23 4.75
N ILE A 129 9.17 -3.12 4.04
CA ILE A 129 8.06 -2.57 3.24
C ILE A 129 7.62 -3.57 2.15
N GLN A 130 8.57 -4.26 1.53
CA GLN A 130 8.30 -5.28 0.52
C GLN A 130 7.54 -6.51 1.06
N SER A 131 7.50 -6.73 2.38
CA SER A 131 6.70 -7.79 2.97
C SER A 131 5.19 -7.61 2.75
N ILE A 132 4.70 -6.37 2.65
CA ILE A 132 3.26 -6.08 2.47
C ILE A 132 2.74 -6.67 1.14
N PRO A 133 3.26 -6.29 -0.05
CA PRO A 133 2.77 -6.87 -1.30
C PRO A 133 3.12 -8.35 -1.48
N ARG A 134 4.09 -8.89 -0.72
CA ARG A 134 4.40 -10.32 -0.69
C ARG A 134 3.36 -11.12 0.07
N CYS A 135 2.98 -10.68 1.26
CA CYS A 135 2.11 -11.42 2.18
C CYS A 135 0.62 -11.11 1.97
N CYS A 136 0.26 -9.86 1.64
CA CYS A 136 -1.13 -9.44 1.45
C CYS A 136 -1.62 -9.80 0.04
N THR A 137 -1.98 -11.07 -0.18
CA THR A 137 -2.33 -11.61 -1.52
C THR A 137 -3.59 -10.97 -2.14
N ARG A 138 -4.44 -10.35 -1.31
CA ARG A 138 -5.67 -9.67 -1.73
C ARG A 138 -5.50 -8.17 -1.94
N LEU A 139 -4.31 -7.63 -1.72
CA LEU A 139 -4.05 -6.20 -1.83
C LEU A 139 -4.37 -5.69 -3.25
N GLU A 140 -5.24 -4.69 -3.31
CA GLU A 140 -5.69 -4.01 -4.52
C GLU A 140 -5.01 -2.63 -4.66
N ASN A 141 -4.78 -1.95 -3.54
CA ASN A 141 -4.17 -0.61 -3.56
C ASN A 141 -3.01 -0.52 -2.56
N LEU A 142 -1.82 -0.22 -3.08
CA LEU A 142 -0.62 0.08 -2.29
C LEU A 142 -0.11 1.47 -2.63
N GLN A 143 -0.20 2.43 -1.70
CA GLN A 143 0.26 3.80 -1.93
C GLN A 143 1.19 4.30 -0.84
N PHE A 144 2.47 3.94 -0.96
CA PHE A 144 3.54 4.32 -0.04
C PHE A 144 4.47 5.29 -0.77
N HIS A 145 3.95 6.46 -1.12
CA HIS A 145 4.55 7.38 -2.10
C HIS A 145 5.90 7.99 -1.66
N LEU A 146 6.21 8.01 -0.36
CA LEU A 146 7.52 8.48 0.13
C LEU A 146 8.53 7.35 0.38
N TYR A 147 8.16 6.09 0.09
CA TYR A 147 9.05 4.94 0.25
C TYR A 147 9.67 4.51 -1.07
N GLU A 148 10.91 4.05 -0.99
CA GLU A 148 11.65 3.49 -2.10
C GLU A 148 11.84 1.98 -1.90
N MET A 149 11.73 1.21 -2.97
CA MET A 149 12.05 -0.21 -2.98
C MET A 149 13.16 -0.51 -3.97
N ASN A 150 13.93 -1.56 -3.70
CA ASN A 150 14.94 -2.05 -4.62
C ASN A 150 14.37 -3.11 -5.58
N ILE A 151 14.54 -2.90 -6.89
CA ILE A 151 14.06 -3.86 -7.89
C ILE A 151 14.74 -5.24 -7.77
N ASN A 152 15.97 -5.29 -7.27
CA ASN A 152 16.71 -6.55 -7.10
C ASN A 152 15.96 -7.43 -6.08
N ASP A 153 15.65 -6.88 -4.91
CA ASP A 153 14.90 -7.57 -3.86
C ASP A 153 13.49 -7.98 -4.34
N ILE A 154 12.83 -7.13 -5.13
CA ILE A 154 11.52 -7.41 -5.73
C ILE A 154 11.60 -8.61 -6.70
N GLU A 155 12.69 -8.73 -7.44
CA GLU A 155 12.90 -9.84 -8.38
C GLU A 155 13.28 -11.15 -7.67
N GLU A 156 13.96 -11.08 -6.51
CA GLU A 156 14.32 -12.23 -5.69
C GLU A 156 13.10 -12.89 -5.02
N ALA A 157 12.11 -12.11 -4.61
CA ALA A 157 10.90 -12.63 -3.97
C ALA A 157 9.63 -11.99 -4.54
N THR A 158 8.87 -12.83 -5.24
CA THR A 158 7.67 -12.46 -5.97
C THR A 158 6.57 -11.93 -5.06
N TRP A 159 5.94 -10.82 -5.47
CA TRP A 159 4.74 -10.30 -4.81
C TRP A 159 3.56 -11.26 -4.99
N GLY A 160 2.76 -11.41 -3.93
CA GLY A 160 1.57 -12.25 -3.90
C GLY A 160 0.28 -11.52 -4.31
N CYS A 161 0.29 -10.18 -4.37
CA CYS A 161 -0.87 -9.34 -4.64
C CYS A 161 -1.26 -9.26 -6.13
N TYR A 162 -1.66 -10.36 -6.75
CA TYR A 162 -2.05 -10.36 -8.17
C TYR A 162 -3.32 -9.55 -8.50
N SER A 163 -4.09 -9.17 -7.47
CA SER A 163 -5.24 -8.27 -7.58
C SER A 163 -4.86 -6.79 -7.58
N LEU A 164 -3.57 -6.44 -7.48
CA LEU A 164 -3.12 -5.05 -7.42
C LEU A 164 -3.62 -4.23 -8.62
N GLU A 165 -4.29 -3.13 -8.31
CA GLU A 165 -4.95 -2.19 -9.21
C GLU A 165 -4.23 -0.84 -9.25
N THR A 166 -3.77 -0.39 -8.08
CA THR A 166 -3.04 0.87 -7.88
C THR A 166 -1.72 0.64 -7.15
N LEU A 167 -0.64 1.19 -7.71
CA LEU A 167 0.69 1.16 -7.08
C LEU A 167 1.35 2.53 -7.10
N TYR A 168 1.48 3.16 -5.93
CA TYR A 168 2.27 4.36 -5.73
C TYR A 168 3.47 4.05 -4.83
N ILE A 169 4.64 3.92 -5.44
CA ILE A 169 5.88 3.66 -4.71
C ILE A 169 7.07 4.08 -5.55
N ARG A 170 8.18 4.46 -4.92
CA ARG A 170 9.42 4.75 -5.66
C ARG A 170 10.24 3.49 -5.84
N ILE A 171 11.07 3.49 -6.87
CA ILE A 171 12.02 2.39 -7.12
C ILE A 171 13.44 2.95 -7.19
N HIS A 172 14.34 2.31 -6.45
CA HIS A 172 15.75 2.65 -6.43
C HIS A 172 16.34 2.64 -7.84
N GLY A 173 17.04 3.72 -8.19
CA GLY A 173 17.64 3.91 -9.52
C GLY A 173 16.74 4.61 -10.56
N LEU A 174 15.44 4.78 -10.29
CA LEU A 174 14.53 5.64 -11.06
C LEU A 174 14.51 7.07 -10.50
N ASN A 175 15.68 7.70 -10.43
CA ASN A 175 15.89 8.99 -9.76
C ASN A 175 15.73 10.22 -10.67
N THR A 176 15.34 10.05 -11.93
CA THR A 176 15.11 11.16 -12.87
C THR A 176 13.76 11.02 -13.56
N LYS A 177 13.20 12.13 -14.04
CA LYS A 177 11.87 12.17 -14.65
C LYS A 177 11.86 11.32 -15.92
N GLU A 178 12.96 11.34 -16.67
CA GLU A 178 13.16 10.59 -17.91
C GLU A 178 13.15 9.08 -17.65
N LYS A 179 13.85 8.61 -16.62
CA LYS A 179 13.86 7.18 -16.25
C LYS A 179 12.48 6.72 -15.79
N ILE A 180 11.82 7.52 -14.96
CA ILE A 180 10.46 7.23 -14.49
C ILE A 180 9.48 7.15 -15.67
N ASP A 181 9.46 8.17 -16.53
CA ASP A 181 8.56 8.22 -17.68
C ASP A 181 8.84 7.08 -18.65
N ARG A 182 10.13 6.75 -18.89
CA ARG A 182 10.52 5.61 -19.72
C ARG A 182 10.01 4.28 -19.17
N ALA A 183 10.16 4.03 -17.86
CA ALA A 183 9.66 2.82 -17.22
C ALA A 183 8.13 2.69 -17.35
N ILE A 184 7.40 3.78 -17.08
CA ILE A 184 5.94 3.83 -17.23
C ILE A 184 5.54 3.61 -18.69
N GLN A 185 6.20 4.29 -19.65
CA GLN A 185 5.89 4.17 -21.07
C GLN A 185 6.07 2.72 -21.57
N LEU A 186 7.15 2.05 -21.18
CA LEU A 186 7.37 0.63 -21.49
C LEU A 186 6.26 -0.27 -20.91
N TRP A 187 5.80 0.03 -19.68
CA TRP A 187 4.66 -0.67 -19.09
C TRP A 187 3.36 -0.44 -19.88
N ILE A 188 3.05 0.82 -20.25
CA ILE A 188 1.87 1.16 -21.06
C ILE A 188 1.90 0.45 -22.41
N GLU A 189 3.02 0.50 -23.12
CA GLU A 189 3.21 -0.17 -24.42
C GLU A 189 3.02 -1.69 -24.30
N GLY A 190 3.59 -2.30 -23.26
CA GLY A 190 3.40 -3.71 -22.94
C GLY A 190 1.93 -4.07 -22.72
N ARG A 191 1.18 -3.24 -21.97
CA ARG A 191 -0.26 -3.41 -21.75
C ARG A 191 -1.06 -3.35 -23.05
N ILE A 192 -0.76 -2.36 -23.91
CA ILE A 192 -1.40 -2.21 -25.22
C ILE A 192 -1.13 -3.42 -26.11
N ALA A 193 0.11 -3.91 -26.17
CA ALA A 193 0.49 -5.07 -26.95
C ALA A 193 -0.23 -6.35 -26.49
N ILE A 194 -0.29 -6.59 -25.17
CA ILE A 194 -1.02 -7.73 -24.59
C ILE A 194 -2.50 -7.68 -24.99
N ARG A 195 -3.13 -6.50 -24.98
CA ARG A 195 -4.54 -6.32 -25.38
C ARG A 195 -4.76 -6.60 -26.86
N LYS A 196 -3.95 -6.01 -27.75
CA LYS A 196 -4.02 -6.23 -29.20
C LYS A 196 -3.85 -7.71 -29.56
N LYS A 197 -3.00 -8.42 -28.83
CA LYS A 197 -2.81 -9.86 -29.05
C LYS A 197 -4.04 -10.66 -28.65
N ARG A 198 -4.66 -10.38 -27.50
CA ARG A 198 -5.90 -11.05 -27.07
C ARG A 198 -7.09 -10.84 -28.01
N THR A 199 -7.17 -9.69 -28.67
CA THR A 199 -8.22 -9.44 -29.67
C THR A 199 -8.02 -10.26 -30.94
N ASN A 200 -6.77 -10.59 -31.27
CA ASN A 200 -6.42 -11.40 -32.45
C ASN A 200 -6.51 -12.90 -32.14
N ASP A 201 -6.08 -13.33 -30.95
CA ASP A 201 -6.02 -14.73 -30.52
C ASP A 201 -7.31 -15.17 -29.82
N LYS A 202 -8.48 -14.99 -30.47
CA LYS A 202 -9.81 -15.33 -29.90
C LYS A 202 -10.00 -16.79 -29.48
N GLU A 203 -9.02 -17.68 -29.62
CA GLU A 203 -9.18 -19.13 -29.45
C GLU A 203 -8.20 -19.83 -28.48
N THR A 204 -7.34 -19.15 -27.71
CA THR A 204 -6.55 -19.85 -26.65
C THR A 204 -6.41 -19.07 -25.34
N PRO A 205 -6.70 -19.66 -24.15
CA PRO A 205 -7.03 -18.87 -22.96
C PRO A 205 -5.86 -18.52 -22.04
N THR A 206 -4.61 -18.87 -22.36
CA THR A 206 -3.53 -18.73 -21.38
C THR A 206 -2.33 -17.98 -21.95
N PRO A 207 -2.09 -16.72 -21.52
CA PRO A 207 -0.89 -16.00 -21.91
C PRO A 207 0.32 -16.68 -21.26
N SER A 208 1.14 -17.35 -22.07
CA SER A 208 2.44 -17.85 -21.64
C SER A 208 3.38 -16.69 -21.34
N ASP A 209 4.32 -16.86 -20.40
CA ASP A 209 5.31 -15.83 -20.06
C ASP A 209 6.06 -15.29 -21.28
N SER A 210 6.24 -16.11 -22.33
CA SER A 210 6.84 -15.69 -23.61
C SER A 210 6.16 -14.47 -24.25
N GLN A 211 4.89 -14.19 -23.93
CA GLN A 211 4.11 -13.09 -24.50
C GLN A 211 4.45 -11.72 -23.90
N LEU A 212 4.96 -11.65 -22.66
CA LEU A 212 5.36 -10.37 -22.05
C LEU A 212 6.59 -9.75 -22.72
N TYR A 213 7.40 -10.56 -23.42
CA TYR A 213 8.74 -10.19 -23.87
C TYR A 213 8.81 -9.66 -25.30
N SER A 214 7.67 -9.49 -25.99
CA SER A 214 7.68 -8.97 -27.36
C SER A 214 7.90 -7.46 -27.42
N VAL A 215 7.60 -6.72 -26.34
CA VAL A 215 7.78 -5.25 -26.28
C VAL A 215 9.08 -4.88 -25.58
N ILE A 216 9.43 -5.61 -24.51
CA ILE A 216 10.63 -5.36 -23.72
C ILE A 216 11.58 -6.55 -23.94
N PRO A 217 12.68 -6.37 -24.69
CA PRO A 217 13.64 -7.45 -24.91
C PRO A 217 14.15 -8.02 -23.59
N ARG A 218 14.22 -9.34 -23.46
CA ARG A 218 14.78 -10.00 -22.26
C ARG A 218 16.22 -9.59 -21.96
N ALA A 219 16.97 -9.23 -23.01
CA ALA A 219 18.36 -8.77 -22.89
C ALA A 219 18.47 -7.33 -22.35
N ASP A 220 17.37 -6.57 -22.31
CA ASP A 220 17.38 -5.22 -21.74
C ASP A 220 17.32 -5.31 -20.20
N ASN A 221 18.49 -5.09 -19.61
CA ASN A 221 18.72 -5.09 -18.16
C ASN A 221 18.72 -3.68 -17.56
N SER A 222 18.26 -2.67 -18.31
CA SER A 222 18.03 -1.34 -17.75
C SER A 222 17.00 -1.40 -16.60
N ILE A 223 17.11 -0.48 -15.63
CA ILE A 223 16.20 -0.42 -14.49
C ILE A 223 14.76 -0.20 -14.95
N GLU A 224 14.58 0.62 -15.98
CA GLU A 224 13.30 0.95 -16.60
C GLU A 224 12.63 -0.30 -17.18
N ALA A 225 13.39 -1.09 -17.94
CA ALA A 225 12.91 -2.34 -18.52
C ALA A 225 12.55 -3.39 -17.45
N ARG A 226 13.37 -3.50 -16.39
CA ARG A 226 13.14 -4.43 -15.28
C ARG A 226 11.87 -4.07 -14.49
N VAL A 227 11.72 -2.79 -14.13
CA VAL A 227 10.51 -2.29 -13.45
C VAL A 227 9.28 -2.50 -14.33
N ALA A 228 9.33 -2.11 -15.60
CA ALA A 228 8.19 -2.30 -16.52
C ALA A 228 7.80 -3.78 -16.66
N ARG A 229 8.77 -4.70 -16.80
CA ARG A 229 8.52 -6.15 -16.82
C ARG A 229 7.87 -6.64 -15.53
N HIS A 230 8.30 -6.14 -14.37
CA HIS A 230 7.68 -6.47 -13.09
C HIS A 230 6.22 -5.99 -13.04
N LEU A 231 5.95 -4.73 -13.39
CA LEU A 231 4.60 -4.14 -13.38
C LEU A 231 3.63 -4.88 -14.33
N LEU A 232 4.12 -5.39 -15.45
CA LEU A 232 3.31 -6.17 -16.40
C LEU A 232 2.80 -7.51 -15.84
N LYS A 233 3.34 -8.01 -14.72
CA LYS A 233 2.85 -9.22 -14.04
C LYS A 233 1.47 -9.00 -13.41
N PHE A 234 1.11 -7.76 -13.07
CA PHE A 234 -0.16 -7.43 -12.41
C PHE A 234 -1.24 -7.10 -13.44
N LYS A 235 -2.10 -8.08 -13.75
CA LYS A 235 -3.13 -7.94 -14.80
C LYS A 235 -4.17 -6.85 -14.51
N LYS A 236 -4.49 -6.59 -13.23
CA LYS A 236 -5.46 -5.57 -12.83
C LYS A 236 -4.86 -4.17 -12.68
N LEU A 237 -3.53 -4.07 -12.61
CA LEU A 237 -2.82 -2.81 -12.41
C LEU A 237 -3.14 -1.85 -13.55
N HIS A 238 -3.73 -0.72 -13.21
CA HIS A 238 -4.17 0.30 -14.16
C HIS A 238 -3.76 1.70 -13.76
N GLN A 239 -3.30 1.90 -12.52
CA GLN A 239 -2.82 3.18 -12.01
C GLN A 239 -1.45 3.02 -11.35
N VAL A 240 -0.47 3.79 -11.82
CA VAL A 240 0.93 3.72 -11.35
C VAL A 240 1.48 5.11 -11.09
N TRP A 241 2.26 5.24 -10.02
CA TRP A 241 3.10 6.40 -9.73
C TRP A 241 4.45 5.90 -9.20
N LEU A 242 5.54 6.28 -9.85
CA LEU A 242 6.90 5.81 -9.52
C LEU A 242 7.81 6.91 -8.95
N GLY A 243 7.23 7.97 -8.35
CA GLY A 243 7.96 9.16 -7.93
C GLY A 243 7.66 10.42 -8.75
N TRP A 244 6.94 10.29 -9.87
CA TRP A 244 6.57 11.42 -10.73
C TRP A 244 5.30 11.12 -11.53
N LYS A 245 4.34 12.04 -11.51
CA LYS A 245 3.03 12.07 -12.22
C LYS A 245 2.26 10.74 -12.25
N ILE A 246 1.03 10.76 -11.75
CA ILE A 246 0.15 9.59 -11.84
C ILE A 246 -0.14 9.26 -13.31
N ARG A 247 -0.03 7.97 -13.66
CA ARG A 247 -0.28 7.47 -15.01
C ARG A 247 -1.32 6.36 -14.95
N ASN A 248 -2.33 6.48 -15.81
CA ASN A 248 -3.45 5.56 -15.89
C ASN A 248 -3.48 4.87 -17.25
N VAL A 249 -3.66 3.55 -17.25
CA VAL A 249 -3.98 2.78 -18.45
C VAL A 249 -5.44 2.37 -18.34
N ARG A 250 -6.33 3.13 -18.99
CA ARG A 250 -7.76 2.79 -19.05
C ARG A 250 -7.92 1.32 -19.48
N ASN A 251 -8.70 0.55 -18.73
CA ASN A 251 -9.06 -0.82 -19.10
C ASN A 251 -10.03 -0.84 -20.27
#